data_AF-A0A662G1T6-F1
#
_entry.id   AF-A0A662G1T6-F1
#
_cell.length_a   1.000
_cell.length_b   1.000
_cell.length_c   1.000
_cell.angle_alpha   90.00
_cell.angle_beta   90.00
_cell.angle_gamma   90.00
#
_symmetry.space_group_name_H-M   'P 1'
#
loop_
_entity.id
_entity.type
_entity.pdbx_description
1 polymer ?
#
loop_
_entity_poly.entity_id
_entity_poly.type
_entity_poly.pdbx_seq_one_letter_code
_entity_poly.pdbx_strand_id
1 'polypeptide(L)'
;DPRFKHVRRDRWHIIKLWCSKEYKNLMRAYEAGIPVPRPISFKENVLVMEFIGKQGTPAPLIKDSPPEDPDRTMKEIINYIDVLFNRAKLVHADLSEYNIMNHDGRLYIIDWGSSVHISHPEAINFLRRDLMNIIRFFTELGAERVDIEKCIRRIISKQSLPPL
;
A
#
# COMPACT_ATOMS: atom_id res chain seq x y z
N ASP A 1 -39.52 -12.70 14.42
CA ASP A 1 -39.29 -13.98 15.11
C ASP A 1 -38.40 -13.75 16.33
N PRO A 2 -38.87 -14.00 17.56
CA PRO A 2 -38.07 -13.87 18.78
C PRO A 2 -36.84 -14.79 18.83
N ARG A 3 -36.74 -15.77 17.92
CA ARG A 3 -35.68 -16.79 17.85
C ARG A 3 -34.35 -16.31 17.25
N PHE A 4 -34.23 -15.04 16.83
CA PHE A 4 -32.98 -14.49 16.27
C PHE A 4 -32.48 -13.23 17.01
N LYS A 5 -32.69 -13.14 18.32
CA LYS A 5 -32.19 -12.02 19.13
C LYS A 5 -30.69 -12.07 19.46
N HIS A 6 -29.96 -13.12 19.08
CA HIS A 6 -28.54 -13.28 19.38
C HIS A 6 -27.79 -14.02 18.26
N VAL A 7 -27.59 -13.38 17.11
CA VAL A 7 -26.48 -13.77 16.22
C VAL A 7 -25.31 -12.91 16.63
N ARG A 8 -24.38 -13.48 17.43
CA ARG A 8 -23.04 -12.89 17.57
C ARG A 8 -22.53 -12.65 16.15
N ARG A 9 -22.17 -11.41 15.81
CA ARG A 9 -21.42 -11.11 14.58
C ARG A 9 -20.14 -11.94 14.63
N ASP A 10 -20.17 -13.11 14.01
CA ASP A 10 -19.10 -14.09 14.16
C ASP A 10 -17.81 -13.53 13.60
N ARG A 11 -16.82 -13.37 14.49
CA ARG A 11 -15.45 -12.91 14.19
C ARG A 11 -14.86 -13.58 12.95
N TRP A 12 -15.22 -14.84 12.71
CA TRP A 12 -14.85 -15.63 11.54
C TRP A 12 -15.35 -15.04 10.22
N HIS A 13 -16.57 -14.51 10.16
CA HIS A 13 -17.10 -13.88 8.96
C HIS A 13 -16.35 -12.58 8.64
N ILE A 14 -15.97 -11.83 9.68
CA ILE A 14 -15.18 -10.59 9.54
C ILE A 14 -13.80 -10.91 8.98
N ILE A 15 -13.11 -11.93 9.51
CA ILE A 15 -11.77 -12.32 9.03
C ILE A 15 -11.81 -12.74 7.55
N LYS A 16 -12.83 -13.49 7.12
CA LYS A 16 -13.00 -13.87 5.71
C LYS A 16 -13.18 -12.66 4.80
N LEU A 17 -13.96 -11.66 5.23
CA LEU A 17 -14.13 -10.41 4.49
C LEU A 17 -12.82 -9.62 4.38
N TRP A 18 -12.00 -9.63 5.43
CA TRP A 18 -10.71 -8.94 5.44
C TRP A 18 -9.71 -9.58 4.48
N CYS A 19 -9.57 -10.91 4.50
CA CYS A 19 -8.70 -11.63 3.55
C CYS A 19 -9.13 -11.41 2.10
N SER A 20 -10.45 -11.43 1.82
CA SER A 20 -10.97 -11.11 0.49
C SER A 20 -10.69 -9.65 0.08
N LYS A 21 -10.78 -8.71 1.02
CA LYS A 21 -10.48 -7.29 0.78
C LYS A 21 -8.99 -7.11 0.45
N GLU A 22 -8.11 -7.69 1.25
CA GLU A 22 -6.66 -7.64 1.04
C GLU A 22 -6.28 -8.23 -0.32
N TYR A 23 -6.79 -9.42 -0.66
CA TYR A 23 -6.56 -10.02 -1.97
C TYR A 23 -6.96 -9.09 -3.12
N LYS A 24 -8.14 -8.46 -3.04
CA LYS A 24 -8.62 -7.53 -4.09
C LYS A 24 -7.78 -6.27 -4.19
N ASN A 25 -7.33 -5.72 -3.05
CA ASN A 25 -6.45 -4.56 -3.03
C ASN A 25 -5.08 -4.88 -3.64
N LEU A 26 -4.48 -6.00 -3.22
CA LEU A 26 -3.21 -6.50 -3.75
C LEU A 26 -3.30 -6.77 -5.26
N MET A 27 -4.39 -7.38 -5.72
CA MET A 27 -4.64 -7.63 -7.14
C MET A 27 -4.71 -6.33 -7.96
N ARG A 28 -5.43 -5.31 -7.48
CA ARG A 28 -5.50 -4.00 -8.13
C ARG A 28 -4.15 -3.30 -8.21
N ALA A 29 -3.35 -3.37 -7.14
CA ALA A 29 -2.00 -2.80 -7.12
C ALA A 29 -1.09 -3.52 -8.13
N TYR A 30 -1.15 -4.85 -8.18
CA TYR A 30 -0.42 -5.67 -9.14
C TYR A 30 -0.82 -5.35 -10.59
N GLU A 31 -2.12 -5.27 -10.89
CA GLU A 31 -2.63 -4.92 -12.23
C GLU A 31 -2.24 -3.49 -12.66
N ALA A 32 -2.08 -2.57 -11.71
CA ALA A 32 -1.59 -1.22 -11.96
C ALA A 32 -0.07 -1.16 -12.21
N GLY A 33 0.64 -2.29 -12.10
CA GLY A 33 2.08 -2.39 -12.33
C GLY A 33 2.94 -2.00 -11.13
N ILE A 34 2.34 -1.87 -9.93
CA ILE A 34 3.11 -1.64 -8.71
C ILE A 34 3.85 -2.93 -8.35
N PRO A 35 5.15 -2.87 -7.98
CA PRO A 35 5.82 -4.03 -7.44
C PRO A 35 5.20 -4.38 -6.08
N VAL A 36 4.48 -5.49 -6.07
CA VAL A 36 3.84 -6.11 -4.91
C VAL A 36 4.06 -7.62 -5.01
N PRO A 37 3.93 -8.38 -3.92
CA PRO A 37 3.88 -9.83 -4.01
C PRO A 37 2.75 -10.26 -4.95
N ARG A 38 3.05 -10.95 -6.06
CA ARG A 38 2.02 -11.39 -7.00
C ARG A 38 0.95 -12.23 -6.26
N PRO A 39 -0.31 -11.80 -6.25
CA PRO A 39 -1.38 -12.59 -5.64
C PRO A 39 -1.59 -13.89 -6.43
N ILE A 40 -1.75 -15.00 -5.73
CA ILE A 40 -1.95 -16.33 -6.34
C ILE A 40 -3.38 -16.81 -6.09
N SER A 41 -3.82 -16.83 -4.84
CA SER A 41 -5.17 -17.26 -4.46
C SER A 41 -5.50 -16.84 -3.03
N PHE A 42 -6.76 -16.90 -2.65
CA PHE A 42 -7.18 -16.82 -1.26
C PHE A 42 -8.27 -17.85 -0.98
N LYS A 43 -8.29 -18.38 0.25
CA LYS A 43 -9.34 -19.28 0.73
C LYS A 43 -9.63 -18.96 2.19
N GLU A 44 -10.86 -18.57 2.47
CA GLU A 44 -11.30 -18.14 3.80
C GLU A 44 -10.43 -17.02 4.38
N ASN A 45 -9.54 -17.34 5.32
CA ASN A 45 -8.64 -16.42 6.00
C ASN A 45 -7.17 -16.59 5.55
N VAL A 46 -6.91 -17.38 4.52
CA VAL A 46 -5.57 -17.67 4.00
C VAL A 46 -5.39 -16.98 2.66
N LEU A 47 -4.36 -16.14 2.57
CA LEU A 47 -3.90 -15.49 1.34
C LEU A 47 -2.59 -16.14 0.89
N VAL A 48 -2.52 -16.55 -0.37
CA VAL A 48 -1.31 -17.11 -1.00
C VAL A 48 -0.83 -16.12 -2.06
N MET A 49 0.45 -15.77 -1.98
CA MET A 49 1.11 -14.81 -2.85
C MET A 49 2.58 -15.18 -3.07
N GLU A 50 3.22 -14.48 -3.99
CA GLU A 50 4.66 -14.60 -4.25
C GLU A 50 5.50 -14.37 -2.99
N PHE A 51 6.54 -15.18 -2.84
CA PHE A 51 7.55 -14.96 -1.81
C PHE A 51 8.60 -13.96 -2.31
N ILE A 52 8.81 -12.89 -1.56
CA ILE A 52 9.81 -11.86 -1.88
C ILE A 52 11.06 -12.12 -1.04
N GLY A 53 12.09 -12.68 -1.68
CA GLY A 53 13.34 -13.05 -1.04
C GLY A 53 14.08 -14.12 -1.82
N LYS A 54 15.13 -14.67 -1.21
CA LYS A 54 16.06 -15.60 -1.85
C LYS A 54 16.36 -16.77 -0.91
N GLN A 55 16.30 -17.99 -1.45
CA GLN A 55 16.64 -19.23 -0.73
C GLN A 55 15.91 -19.39 0.62
N GLY A 56 14.64 -18.97 0.69
CA GLY A 56 13.82 -19.06 1.91
C GLY A 56 14.03 -17.91 2.90
N THR A 57 14.98 -17.01 2.65
CA THR A 57 15.18 -15.79 3.45
C THR A 57 14.37 -14.64 2.84
N PRO A 58 13.47 -13.98 3.61
CA PRO A 58 12.71 -12.84 3.11
C PRO A 58 13.64 -11.67 2.81
N ALA A 59 13.29 -10.88 1.80
CA ALA A 59 14.00 -9.63 1.54
C ALA A 59 13.82 -8.67 2.74
N PRO A 60 14.85 -7.89 3.10
CA PRO A 60 14.76 -6.99 4.25
C PRO A 60 13.76 -5.86 4.01
N LEU A 61 13.19 -5.34 5.10
CA LEU A 61 12.45 -4.08 5.07
C LEU A 61 13.42 -2.92 4.90
N ILE A 62 12.98 -1.84 4.24
CA ILE A 62 13.81 -0.64 4.09
C ILE A 62 14.14 0.01 5.44
N LYS A 63 13.32 -0.23 6.47
CA LYS A 63 13.63 0.13 7.85
C LYS A 63 14.97 -0.46 8.33
N ASP A 64 15.16 -1.75 8.08
CA ASP A 64 16.29 -2.51 8.63
C ASP A 64 17.50 -2.50 7.67
N SER A 65 17.24 -2.25 6.39
CA SER A 65 18.25 -2.06 5.35
C SER A 65 17.93 -0.82 4.52
N PRO A 66 18.26 0.38 5.03
CA PRO A 66 18.05 1.64 4.31
C PRO A 66 18.74 1.63 2.94
N PRO A 67 18.16 2.30 1.93
CA PRO A 67 18.74 2.35 0.59
C PRO A 67 19.95 3.29 0.53
N GLU A 68 20.85 3.01 -0.40
CA GLU A 68 22.06 3.81 -0.64
C GLU A 68 21.76 5.22 -1.20
N ASP A 69 20.68 5.35 -1.98
CA ASP A 69 20.21 6.62 -2.54
C ASP A 69 18.80 6.94 -2.01
N PRO A 70 18.71 7.60 -0.84
CA PRO A 70 17.44 8.00 -0.23
C PRO A 70 16.57 8.87 -1.13
N ASP A 71 17.17 9.81 -1.88
CA ASP A 71 16.45 10.74 -2.75
C ASP A 71 15.76 10.02 -3.91
N ARG A 72 16.49 9.16 -4.61
CA ARG A 72 15.95 8.36 -5.71
C ARG A 72 14.85 7.43 -5.21
N THR A 73 15.11 6.73 -4.10
CA THR A 73 14.16 5.76 -3.54
C THR A 73 12.87 6.45 -3.08
N MET A 74 12.97 7.59 -2.42
CA MET A 74 11.81 8.38 -2.02
C MET A 74 10.97 8.80 -3.22
N LYS A 75 11.61 9.32 -4.29
CA LYS A 75 10.93 9.73 -5.52
C LYS A 75 10.22 8.55 -6.19
N GLU A 76 10.82 7.37 -6.18
CA GLU A 76 10.22 6.13 -6.69
C GLU A 76 8.97 5.73 -5.89
N ILE A 77 9.03 5.74 -4.56
CA ILE A 77 7.88 5.40 -3.70
C ILE A 77 6.75 6.44 -3.85
N ILE A 78 7.07 7.74 -3.94
CA ILE A 78 6.07 8.79 -4.21
C ILE A 78 5.41 8.55 -5.58
N ASN A 79 6.14 8.05 -6.57
CA ASN A 79 5.57 7.66 -7.86
C ASN A 79 4.68 6.42 -7.74
N TYR A 80 5.00 5.43 -6.90
CA TYR A 80 4.09 4.32 -6.60
C TYR A 80 2.80 4.78 -5.94
N ILE A 81 2.87 5.71 -4.98
CA ILE A 81 1.68 6.32 -4.36
C ILE A 81 0.79 7.01 -5.42
N ASP A 82 1.40 7.76 -6.34
CA ASP A 82 0.71 8.41 -7.45
C ASP A 82 0.00 7.40 -8.37
N VAL A 83 0.69 6.33 -8.77
CA VAL A 83 0.13 5.26 -9.61
C VAL A 83 -1.00 4.53 -8.87
N LEU A 84 -0.85 4.24 -7.57
CA LEU A 84 -1.90 3.64 -6.76
C LEU A 84 -3.16 4.52 -6.75
N PHE A 85 -2.99 5.81 -6.50
CA PHE A 85 -4.10 6.75 -6.46
C PHE A 85 -4.78 6.89 -7.83
N ASN A 86 -4.01 7.10 -8.89
CA ASN A 86 -4.52 7.49 -10.19
C ASN A 86 -4.93 6.32 -11.08
N ARG A 87 -4.20 5.19 -11.04
CA ARG A 87 -4.49 4.00 -11.85
C ARG A 87 -5.24 2.94 -11.06
N ALA A 88 -4.76 2.55 -9.88
CA ALA A 88 -5.39 1.50 -9.08
C ALA A 88 -6.65 1.98 -8.32
N LYS A 89 -6.85 3.30 -8.23
CA LYS A 89 -7.91 3.94 -7.42
C LYS A 89 -7.85 3.51 -5.96
N LEU A 90 -6.63 3.37 -5.43
CA LEU A 90 -6.35 2.95 -4.06
C LEU A 90 -5.49 3.96 -3.30
N VAL A 91 -5.67 3.96 -1.98
CA VAL A 91 -4.75 4.53 -0.99
C VAL A 91 -4.31 3.40 -0.09
N HIS A 92 -3.01 3.27 0.17
CA HIS A 92 -2.48 2.19 1.01
C HIS A 92 -2.99 2.29 2.45
N ALA A 93 -3.07 3.53 2.95
CA ALA A 93 -3.60 3.93 4.25
C ALA A 93 -2.80 3.44 5.47
N ASP A 94 -1.63 2.83 5.25
CA ASP A 94 -0.71 2.44 6.30
C ASP A 94 0.74 2.36 5.78
N LEU A 95 1.06 3.15 4.74
CA LEU A 95 2.36 3.04 4.10
C LEU A 95 3.44 3.67 4.98
N SER A 96 4.52 2.93 5.20
CA SER A 96 5.68 3.32 5.98
C SER A 96 6.89 2.45 5.61
N GLU A 97 8.04 2.73 6.19
CA GLU A 97 9.28 1.95 6.07
C GLU A 97 9.14 0.48 6.53
N TYR A 98 8.11 0.17 7.31
CA TYR A 98 7.79 -1.18 7.78
C TYR A 98 7.07 -2.03 6.73
N ASN A 99 6.47 -1.38 5.72
CA ASN A 99 5.62 -2.02 4.72
C ASN A 99 6.26 -1.99 3.31
N ILE A 100 7.57 -1.79 3.24
CA ILE A 100 8.33 -1.77 2.00
C ILE A 100 9.55 -2.68 2.14
N MET A 101 9.61 -3.72 1.29
CA MET A 101 10.74 -4.63 1.19
C MET A 101 11.68 -4.16 0.07
N ASN A 102 12.99 -4.29 0.27
CA ASN A 102 13.99 -4.07 -0.76
C ASN A 102 14.61 -5.41 -1.18
N HIS A 103 14.30 -5.86 -2.39
CA HIS A 103 14.88 -7.07 -2.96
C HIS A 103 15.77 -6.69 -4.14
N ASP A 104 17.09 -6.74 -3.93
CA ASP A 104 18.12 -6.42 -4.93
C ASP A 104 17.89 -5.07 -5.66
N GLY A 105 17.50 -4.05 -4.90
CA GLY A 105 17.22 -2.70 -5.40
C GLY A 105 15.81 -2.47 -5.91
N ARG A 106 14.96 -3.51 -5.94
CA ARG A 106 13.53 -3.38 -6.28
C ARG A 106 12.67 -3.28 -5.02
N LEU A 107 11.85 -2.25 -4.97
CA LEU A 107 11.02 -1.93 -3.81
C LEU A 107 9.63 -2.55 -3.95
N TYR A 108 9.28 -3.47 -3.05
CA TYR A 108 7.97 -4.12 -3.01
C TYR A 108 7.12 -3.57 -1.87
N ILE A 109 5.89 -3.14 -2.16
CA ILE A 109 4.93 -2.70 -1.15
C ILE A 109 4.10 -3.90 -0.67
N ILE A 110 4.01 -4.09 0.64
CA ILE A 110 3.31 -5.19 1.31
C ILE A 110 2.26 -4.66 2.29
N ASP A 111 1.47 -5.57 2.87
CA ASP A 111 0.39 -5.28 3.84
C ASP A 111 -0.76 -4.41 3.28
N TRP A 112 -1.63 -5.04 2.50
CA TRP A 112 -2.73 -4.39 1.78
C TRP A 112 -4.08 -4.47 2.50
N GLY A 113 -4.09 -4.91 3.77
CA GLY A 113 -5.32 -5.14 4.54
C GLY A 113 -6.05 -3.83 4.86
N SER A 114 -5.29 -2.79 5.19
CA SER A 114 -5.82 -1.46 5.56
C SER A 114 -6.23 -0.61 4.35
N SER A 115 -5.78 -0.94 3.15
CA SER A 115 -5.97 -0.10 1.96
C SER A 115 -7.45 0.15 1.63
N VAL A 116 -7.72 1.34 1.12
CA VAL A 116 -9.08 1.82 0.81
C VAL A 116 -9.17 2.34 -0.61
N HIS A 117 -10.38 2.31 -1.18
CA HIS A 117 -10.66 2.98 -2.44
C HIS A 117 -10.63 4.51 -2.26
N ILE A 118 -10.26 5.25 -3.31
CA ILE A 118 -10.16 6.73 -3.25
C ILE A 118 -11.50 7.44 -2.95
N SER A 119 -12.64 6.75 -3.10
CA SER A 119 -13.96 7.29 -2.73
C SER A 119 -14.24 7.23 -1.23
N HIS A 120 -13.34 6.64 -0.44
CA HIS A 120 -13.49 6.62 1.01
C HIS A 120 -13.42 8.07 1.55
N PRO A 121 -14.29 8.47 2.51
CA PRO A 121 -14.30 9.84 3.03
C PRO A 121 -12.93 10.33 3.52
N GLU A 122 -12.18 9.44 4.18
CA GLU A 122 -10.84 9.71 4.71
C GLU A 122 -9.68 9.45 3.71
N ALA A 123 -9.96 9.15 2.44
CA ALA A 123 -8.92 8.75 1.48
C ALA A 123 -7.80 9.80 1.35
N ILE A 124 -8.14 11.09 1.33
CA ILE A 124 -7.15 12.17 1.22
C ILE A 124 -6.32 12.32 2.50
N ASN A 125 -6.93 12.11 3.68
CA ASN A 125 -6.22 12.12 4.95
C ASN A 125 -5.23 10.95 5.05
N PHE A 126 -5.65 9.77 4.59
CA PHE A 126 -4.77 8.60 4.49
C PHE A 126 -3.64 8.80 3.48
N LEU A 127 -3.91 9.38 2.31
CA LEU A 127 -2.88 9.71 1.32
C LEU A 127 -1.85 10.68 1.91
N ARG A 128 -2.30 11.72 2.62
CA ARG A 128 -1.42 12.68 3.29
C ARG A 128 -0.53 11.98 4.32
N ARG A 129 -1.09 11.07 5.12
CA ARG A 129 -0.34 10.29 6.11
C ARG A 129 0.70 9.38 5.47
N ASP A 130 0.33 8.64 4.43
CA ASP A 130 1.25 7.78 3.68
C ASP A 130 2.44 8.60 3.14
N LEU A 131 2.16 9.75 2.49
CA LEU A 131 3.20 10.66 2.00
C LEU A 131 4.07 11.22 3.13
N MET A 132 3.47 11.62 4.24
CA MET A 132 4.21 12.18 5.38
C MET A 132 5.13 11.15 6.02
N ASN A 133 4.70 9.90 6.18
CA ASN A 133 5.52 8.81 6.70
C ASN A 133 6.75 8.59 5.82
N ILE A 134 6.53 8.46 4.50
CA ILE A 134 7.61 8.26 3.53
C ILE A 134 8.57 9.45 3.52
N ILE A 135 8.06 10.67 3.37
CA ILE A 135 8.91 11.87 3.33
C ILE A 135 9.71 12.02 4.63
N ARG A 136 9.10 11.77 5.80
CA ARG A 136 9.80 11.80 7.08
C ARG A 136 10.96 10.81 7.12
N PHE A 137 10.68 9.53 6.86
CA PHE A 137 11.68 8.46 6.90
C PHE A 137 12.88 8.78 6.00
N PHE A 138 12.64 9.19 4.75
CA PHE A 138 13.72 9.49 3.82
C PHE A 138 14.46 10.79 4.14
N THR A 139 13.78 11.79 4.69
CA THR A 139 14.45 13.03 5.16
C THR A 139 15.38 12.73 6.33
N GLU A 140 15.00 11.83 7.24
CA GLU A 140 15.86 11.37 8.34
C GLU A 140 17.10 10.60 7.84
N LEU A 141 17.01 9.97 6.65
CA LEU A 141 18.14 9.34 5.95
C LEU A 141 18.96 10.33 5.10
N GLY A 142 18.61 11.61 5.08
CA GLY A 142 19.35 12.65 4.37
C GLY A 142 18.82 13.03 2.99
N ALA A 143 17.65 12.54 2.56
CA ALA A 143 17.02 12.97 1.31
C ALA A 143 16.56 14.43 1.36
N GLU A 144 16.44 15.06 0.19
CA GLU A 144 15.93 16.43 0.07
C GLU A 144 14.47 16.52 0.52
N ARG A 145 14.16 17.51 1.37
CA ARG A 145 12.79 17.69 1.86
C ARG A 145 11.83 18.04 0.71
N VAL A 146 10.75 17.28 0.62
CA VAL A 146 9.68 17.49 -0.36
C VAL A 146 8.50 18.26 0.26
N ASP A 147 7.92 19.19 -0.49
CA ASP A 147 6.66 19.86 -0.13
C ASP A 147 5.47 18.89 -0.29
N ILE A 148 4.94 18.44 0.85
CA ILE A 148 3.82 17.50 0.94
C ILE A 148 2.58 18.05 0.24
N GLU A 149 2.23 19.33 0.43
CA GLU A 149 1.03 19.92 -0.13
C GLU A 149 1.13 20.05 -1.65
N LYS A 150 2.33 20.33 -2.16
CA LYS A 150 2.60 20.30 -3.60
C LYS A 150 2.46 18.88 -4.16
N CYS A 151 2.97 17.86 -3.46
CA CYS A 151 2.82 16.46 -3.85
C CYS A 151 1.35 16.01 -3.90
N ILE A 152 0.58 16.29 -2.85
CA ILE A 152 -0.85 15.96 -2.78
C ILE A 152 -1.61 16.62 -3.92
N ARG A 153 -1.42 17.94 -4.13
CA ARG A 153 -2.07 18.66 -5.23
C ARG A 153 -1.77 18.04 -6.59
N ARG A 154 -0.50 17.69 -6.85
CA ARG A 154 -0.06 17.02 -8.09
C ARG A 154 -0.72 15.67 -8.30
N ILE A 155 -0.88 14.88 -7.24
CA ILE A 155 -1.51 13.55 -7.31
C ILE A 155 -3.02 13.67 -7.57
N ILE A 156 -3.70 14.58 -6.86
CA ILE A 156 -5.15 14.75 -6.95
C ILE A 156 -5.56 15.39 -8.29
N SER A 157 -4.80 16.35 -8.80
CA SER A 157 -5.16 17.08 -10.04
C SER A 157 -5.28 16.18 -11.27
N LYS A 158 -4.62 15.02 -11.27
CA LYS A 158 -4.70 14.03 -12.35
C LYS A 158 -6.06 13.32 -12.44
N GLN A 159 -6.82 13.25 -11.35
CA GLN A 159 -8.19 12.69 -11.36
C GLN A 159 -9.19 13.63 -12.04
N SER A 160 -8.89 14.92 -12.10
CA SER A 160 -9.75 15.93 -12.70
C SER A 160 -9.63 16.01 -14.22
N LEU A 161 -8.69 15.26 -14.81
CA LEU A 161 -8.54 15.16 -16.26
C LEU A 161 -9.50 14.07 -16.78
N PRO A 162 -10.29 14.33 -17.83
CA PRO A 162 -11.10 13.29 -18.46
C PRO A 162 -10.17 12.16 -18.95
N PRO A 163 -10.64 10.90 -18.94
CA PRO A 163 -9.88 9.82 -19.56
C PRO A 163 -9.61 10.17 -21.04
N LEU A 164 -8.35 10.02 -21.45
CA LEU A 164 -7.90 10.15 -22.83
C LEU A 164 -8.65 9.17 -23.74
#